data_AF-A0A845XWI2-F1
#
_entry.id   AF-A0A845XWI2-F1
#
_cell.length_a   1.000
_cell.length_b   1.000
_cell.length_c   1.000
_cell.angle_alpha   90.00
_cell.angle_beta   90.00
_cell.angle_gamma   90.00
#
_symmetry.space_group_name_H-M   'P 1'
#
loop_
_entity.id
_entity.type
_entity.pdbx_description
1 polymer ?
#
loop_
_entity_poly.entity_id
_entity_poly.type
_entity_poly.pdbx_seq_one_letter_code
_entity_poly.pdbx_strand_id
1 'polypeptide(L)'
;MLFVLNRIDVFRDDKDWPDSERDFFKRTVHNIKQKLTKELEEYQEDISALQVIKMSALPALLSVQMKSYNQQKSTQAFEKIDDRFKFLIPKDIIEDLPRKVERWENHQRHRVAEKVWEASYAEEFHKYLKEHIDQNFPQLVIPQIVDRFKAKAGNAVAEWAIQTTYAFINSKEEDYQKECETIAQIRQDISQFISQKAQELRDPFEKIENALKGFREESDQSFSEDNNSSDTTSDPRNELEQIVESIIEELRQGDYQERANSLILLYRWRRGVEQAVVKEILTPTVESLDTGKICLDSKVLQAADPDKLNLLEGVIRDLIDLEYPTKNGNKIEARTEQEKKDLRKLNDKLNQLTSALKGLMNEAVKQILDREMKGVVDGLKTLLDYYLSLLEEGMGNIAPNLAISFSRSELEIIDSIPEPKFKFEAGFAIIEGTWLEDVEVTELKRTLFLFKRKVKTIKQETRSSDNAQLPKIEDINKHWLWQKNQAEIEIYSQVADWFICQMNKFIKKVESSQKEIVDRYQERLDKAYDQAQLSLQKDLSIWNPLHQEAKQLKENIKKAGKVLR
;
A
#
# COMPACT_ATOMS: atom_id res chain seq x y z
N MET A 1 -17.02 10.60 -6.15
CA MET A 1 -16.97 10.18 -4.73
C MET A 1 -18.40 10.15 -4.19
N LEU A 2 -18.78 9.09 -3.48
CA LEU A 2 -20.11 8.93 -2.87
C LEU A 2 -19.96 8.81 -1.35
N PHE A 3 -20.58 9.72 -0.59
CA PHE A 3 -20.53 9.71 0.87
C PHE A 3 -21.78 9.07 1.44
N VAL A 4 -21.61 8.07 2.31
CA VAL A 4 -22.73 7.37 2.94
C VAL A 4 -22.80 7.74 4.41
N LEU A 5 -23.85 8.43 4.81
CA LEU A 5 -24.20 8.61 6.21
C LEU A 5 -24.90 7.35 6.69
N ASN A 6 -24.11 6.47 7.30
CA ASN A 6 -24.57 5.21 7.84
C ASN A 6 -25.28 5.39 9.20
N ARG A 7 -26.06 4.39 9.60
CA ARG A 7 -26.80 4.31 10.88
C ARG A 7 -27.92 5.34 11.03
N ILE A 8 -28.57 5.69 9.93
CA ILE A 8 -29.74 6.59 9.95
C ILE A 8 -30.94 5.96 10.67
N ASP A 9 -30.96 4.63 10.83
CA ASP A 9 -31.97 3.90 11.60
C ASP A 9 -32.11 4.37 13.05
N VAL A 10 -31.08 4.95 13.66
CA VAL A 10 -31.10 5.46 15.04
C VAL A 10 -32.18 6.54 15.26
N PHE A 11 -32.51 7.33 14.23
CA PHE A 11 -33.54 8.36 14.37
C PHE A 11 -34.94 7.77 14.52
N ARG A 12 -35.18 6.53 14.08
CA ARG A 12 -36.53 5.91 14.05
C ARG A 12 -37.15 5.71 15.42
N ASP A 13 -36.35 5.80 16.48
CA ASP A 13 -36.82 5.76 17.87
C ASP A 13 -37.38 7.12 18.36
N ASP A 14 -37.13 8.22 17.63
CA ASP A 14 -37.64 9.55 17.96
C ASP A 14 -39.13 9.70 17.56
N LYS A 15 -39.90 10.45 18.37
CA LYS A 15 -41.31 10.74 18.06
C LYS A 15 -41.49 11.57 16.79
N ASP A 16 -40.58 12.53 16.56
CA ASP A 16 -40.56 13.42 15.40
C ASP A 16 -39.38 13.07 14.45
N TRP A 17 -39.09 11.78 14.32
CA TRP A 17 -37.93 11.27 13.59
C TRP A 17 -37.74 11.84 12.18
N PRO A 18 -38.78 12.12 11.35
CA PRO A 18 -38.55 12.64 10.01
C PRO A 18 -37.88 14.01 10.01
N ASP A 19 -38.22 14.85 10.98
CA ASP A 19 -37.67 16.21 11.10
C ASP A 19 -36.27 16.17 11.72
N SER A 20 -36.09 15.40 12.80
CA SER A 20 -34.77 15.17 13.42
C SER A 20 -33.73 14.63 12.42
N GLU A 21 -34.12 13.62 11.64
CA GLU A 21 -33.26 13.02 10.63
C GLU A 21 -32.90 14.03 9.53
N ARG A 22 -33.88 14.80 9.06
CA ARG A 22 -33.67 15.80 8.00
C ARG A 22 -32.72 16.90 8.46
N ASP A 23 -32.89 17.41 9.67
CA ASP A 23 -32.09 18.50 10.21
C ASP A 23 -30.66 18.05 10.53
N PHE A 24 -30.52 16.85 11.11
CA PHE A 24 -29.21 16.21 11.28
C PHE A 24 -28.50 16.03 9.94
N PHE A 25 -29.19 15.50 8.94
CA PHE A 25 -28.62 15.25 7.62
C PHE A 25 -28.12 16.55 6.98
N LYS A 26 -28.96 17.60 6.93
CA LYS A 26 -28.57 18.90 6.36
C LYS A 26 -27.33 19.48 7.06
N ARG A 27 -27.31 19.47 8.39
CA ARG A 27 -26.19 20.01 9.18
C ARG A 27 -24.91 19.21 8.93
N THR A 28 -25.00 17.88 8.94
CA THR A 28 -23.84 17.01 8.74
C THR A 28 -23.27 17.15 7.33
N VAL A 29 -24.12 17.21 6.30
CA VAL A 29 -23.69 17.46 4.91
C VAL A 29 -22.96 18.80 4.79
N HIS A 30 -23.51 19.86 5.40
CA HIS A 30 -22.87 21.18 5.40
C HIS A 30 -21.48 21.14 6.05
N ASN A 31 -21.38 20.51 7.23
CA ASN A 31 -20.11 20.36 7.94
C ASN A 31 -19.08 19.54 7.16
N ILE A 32 -19.50 18.46 6.49
CA ILE A 32 -18.62 17.66 5.63
C ILE A 32 -18.07 18.52 4.49
N LYS A 33 -18.93 19.23 3.77
CA LYS A 33 -18.51 20.08 2.65
C LYS A 33 -17.56 21.19 3.12
N GLN A 34 -17.88 21.88 4.22
CA GLN A 34 -16.99 22.91 4.78
C GLN A 34 -15.61 22.38 5.17
N LYS A 35 -15.53 21.22 5.83
CA LYS A 35 -14.25 20.60 6.20
C LYS A 35 -13.45 20.19 4.98
N LEU A 36 -14.10 19.57 3.98
CA LEU A 36 -13.43 19.20 2.74
C LEU A 36 -12.93 20.44 2.00
N THR A 37 -13.72 21.49 1.88
CA THR A 37 -13.30 22.74 1.21
C THR A 37 -12.09 23.37 1.89
N LYS A 38 -11.98 23.26 3.22
CA LYS A 38 -10.84 23.80 3.97
C LYS A 38 -9.56 22.99 3.79
N GLU A 39 -9.65 21.66 3.74
CA GLU A 39 -8.49 20.78 3.67
C GLU A 39 -8.06 20.47 2.22
N LEU A 40 -8.94 20.69 1.25
CA LEU A 40 -8.80 20.37 -0.18
C LEU A 40 -9.30 21.56 -1.01
N GLU A 41 -8.65 22.71 -0.87
CA GLU A 41 -9.08 23.98 -1.49
C GLU A 41 -9.09 23.92 -3.03
N GLU A 42 -8.34 23.00 -3.64
CA GLU A 42 -8.25 22.82 -5.08
C GLU A 42 -9.45 22.08 -5.71
N TYR A 43 -10.32 21.46 -4.90
CA TYR A 43 -11.46 20.65 -5.35
C TYR A 43 -12.83 21.29 -5.07
N GLN A 44 -12.94 22.61 -5.03
CA GLN A 44 -14.18 23.29 -4.58
C GLN A 44 -15.41 22.90 -5.40
N GLU A 45 -15.30 22.82 -6.73
CA GLU A 45 -16.40 22.44 -7.61
C GLU A 45 -16.87 21.01 -7.32
N ASP A 46 -15.94 20.06 -7.21
CA ASP A 46 -16.23 18.66 -6.88
C ASP A 46 -16.85 18.50 -5.49
N ILE A 47 -16.37 19.27 -4.51
CA ILE A 47 -16.91 19.27 -3.14
C ILE A 47 -18.33 19.87 -3.12
N SER A 48 -18.59 20.89 -3.95
CA SER A 48 -19.93 21.46 -4.09
C SER A 48 -20.91 20.45 -4.70
N ALA A 49 -20.46 19.68 -5.69
CA ALA A 49 -21.21 18.62 -6.37
C ALA A 49 -21.31 17.31 -5.57
N LEU A 50 -20.58 17.21 -4.45
CA LEU A 50 -20.48 16.01 -3.63
C LEU A 50 -21.85 15.49 -3.19
N GLN A 51 -22.11 14.24 -3.55
CA GLN A 51 -23.34 13.52 -3.21
C GLN A 51 -23.16 12.82 -1.87
N VAL A 52 -24.05 13.14 -0.93
CA VAL A 52 -24.16 12.47 0.36
C VAL A 52 -25.50 11.76 0.40
N ILE A 53 -25.51 10.50 0.81
CA ILE A 53 -26.71 9.66 0.85
C ILE A 53 -26.91 9.07 2.25
N LYS A 54 -28.17 8.84 2.60
CA LYS A 54 -28.57 8.22 3.85
C LYS A 54 -28.60 6.72 3.67
N MET A 55 -28.12 5.96 4.66
CA MET A 55 -28.26 4.51 4.63
C MET A 55 -28.20 3.91 6.02
N SER A 56 -28.82 2.76 6.19
CA SER A 56 -28.58 1.87 7.33
C SER A 56 -28.05 0.54 6.79
N ALA A 57 -26.73 0.44 6.71
CA ALA A 57 -26.06 -0.63 5.96
C ALA A 57 -26.36 -2.04 6.48
N LEU A 58 -26.46 -2.21 7.82
CA LEU A 58 -26.74 -3.51 8.42
C LEU A 58 -28.19 -3.96 8.14
N PRO A 59 -29.24 -3.15 8.40
CA PRO A 59 -30.60 -3.47 7.96
C PRO A 59 -30.72 -3.74 6.45
N ALA A 60 -30.08 -2.92 5.62
CA ALA A 60 -30.05 -3.12 4.17
C ALA A 60 -29.44 -4.48 3.80
N LEU A 61 -28.28 -4.84 4.37
CA LEU A 61 -27.65 -6.14 4.15
C LEU A 61 -28.57 -7.30 4.60
N LEU A 62 -29.18 -7.19 5.78
CA LEU A 62 -30.07 -8.22 6.31
C LEU A 62 -31.28 -8.43 5.38
N SER A 63 -31.86 -7.36 4.83
CA SER A 63 -32.98 -7.47 3.88
C SER A 63 -32.62 -8.20 2.58
N VAL A 64 -31.36 -8.10 2.11
CA VAL A 64 -30.87 -8.92 0.99
C VAL A 64 -30.68 -10.38 1.43
N GLN A 65 -30.11 -10.60 2.61
CA GLN A 65 -29.88 -11.95 3.14
C GLN A 65 -31.18 -12.71 3.42
N MET A 66 -32.25 -12.01 3.81
CA MET A 66 -33.61 -12.55 3.93
C MET A 66 -34.11 -13.18 2.64
N LYS A 67 -33.75 -12.60 1.48
CA LYS A 67 -34.09 -13.08 0.13
C LYS A 67 -33.14 -14.18 -0.38
N SER A 68 -32.18 -14.65 0.42
CA SER A 68 -31.22 -15.68 0.01
C SER A 68 -31.88 -17.06 -0.17
N TYR A 69 -31.43 -17.82 -1.17
CA TYR A 69 -31.80 -19.23 -1.36
C TYR A 69 -31.37 -20.15 -0.21
N ASN A 70 -30.38 -19.74 0.60
CA ASN A 70 -29.98 -20.50 1.78
C ASN A 70 -30.95 -20.22 2.94
N GLN A 71 -31.80 -21.20 3.25
CA GLN A 71 -32.87 -21.06 4.24
C GLN A 71 -32.36 -20.81 5.67
N GLN A 72 -31.18 -21.34 6.03
CA GLN A 72 -30.56 -21.07 7.34
C GLN A 72 -30.11 -19.62 7.43
N LYS A 73 -29.44 -19.11 6.39
CA LYS A 73 -28.99 -17.72 6.31
C LYS A 73 -30.16 -16.73 6.27
N SER A 74 -31.21 -17.07 5.52
CA SER A 74 -32.45 -16.30 5.45
C SER A 74 -33.11 -16.21 6.83
N THR A 75 -33.30 -17.35 7.51
CA THR A 75 -33.92 -17.40 8.85
C THR A 75 -33.11 -16.60 9.89
N GLN A 76 -31.78 -16.74 9.91
CA GLN A 76 -30.91 -15.94 10.79
C GLN A 76 -31.01 -14.43 10.52
N ALA A 77 -31.18 -14.02 9.26
CA ALA A 77 -31.35 -12.61 8.92
C ALA A 77 -32.69 -12.07 9.43
N PHE A 78 -33.75 -12.88 9.34
CA PHE A 78 -35.06 -12.53 9.91
C PHE A 78 -35.03 -12.43 11.44
N GLU A 79 -34.40 -13.39 12.14
CA GLU A 79 -34.22 -13.33 13.60
C GLU A 79 -33.48 -12.05 14.03
N LYS A 80 -32.39 -11.70 13.34
CA LYS A 80 -31.62 -10.49 13.66
C LYS A 80 -32.41 -9.19 13.46
N ILE A 81 -33.27 -9.13 12.44
CA ILE A 81 -34.15 -7.97 12.25
C ILE A 81 -35.22 -7.92 13.33
N ASP A 82 -35.87 -9.04 13.66
CA ASP A 82 -36.91 -9.07 14.71
C ASP A 82 -36.33 -8.73 16.10
N ASP A 83 -35.09 -9.16 16.39
CA ASP A 83 -34.44 -8.90 17.68
C ASP A 83 -33.94 -7.46 17.82
N ARG A 84 -33.31 -6.90 16.77
CA ARG A 84 -32.52 -5.65 16.88
C ARG A 84 -33.10 -4.47 16.12
N PHE A 85 -33.93 -4.73 15.12
CA PHE A 85 -34.40 -3.72 14.16
C PHE A 85 -35.90 -3.78 13.93
N LYS A 86 -36.65 -4.34 14.88
CA LYS A 86 -38.10 -4.49 14.80
C LYS A 86 -38.82 -3.18 14.51
N PHE A 87 -38.30 -2.06 15.04
CA PHE A 87 -38.83 -0.72 14.82
C PHE A 87 -38.79 -0.27 13.35
N LEU A 88 -37.99 -0.91 12.49
CA LEU A 88 -37.97 -0.66 11.04
C LEU A 88 -39.13 -1.35 10.31
N ILE A 89 -39.78 -2.32 10.94
CA ILE A 89 -40.94 -3.00 10.38
C ILE A 89 -42.20 -2.22 10.78
N PRO A 90 -43.05 -1.81 9.82
CA PRO A 90 -44.35 -1.21 10.10
C PRO A 90 -45.20 -2.05 11.06
N LYS A 91 -45.91 -1.39 11.99
CA LYS A 91 -46.68 -2.05 13.05
C LYS A 91 -47.77 -2.97 12.50
N ASP A 92 -48.42 -2.59 11.41
CA ASP A 92 -49.42 -3.41 10.70
C ASP A 92 -48.84 -4.75 10.23
N ILE A 93 -47.57 -4.76 9.80
CA ILE A 93 -46.90 -6.00 9.40
C ILE A 93 -46.57 -6.84 10.62
N ILE A 94 -46.06 -6.24 11.69
CA ILE A 94 -45.68 -6.95 12.91
C ILE A 94 -46.89 -7.66 13.53
N GLU A 95 -48.04 -6.99 13.56
CA GLU A 95 -49.28 -7.54 14.14
C GLU A 95 -49.83 -8.73 13.34
N ASP A 96 -49.60 -8.76 12.03
CA ASP A 96 -50.00 -9.85 11.13
C ASP A 96 -49.08 -11.08 11.20
N LEU A 97 -47.88 -10.97 11.81
CA LEU A 97 -46.86 -12.01 11.75
C LEU A 97 -46.96 -13.03 12.91
N PRO A 98 -46.70 -14.32 12.64
CA PRO A 98 -46.52 -15.31 13.69
C PRO A 98 -45.37 -14.92 14.64
N ARG A 99 -45.51 -15.22 15.94
CA ARG A 99 -44.48 -14.91 16.98
C ARG A 99 -43.08 -15.48 16.72
N LYS A 100 -42.95 -16.48 15.84
CA LYS A 100 -41.69 -17.18 15.55
C LYS A 100 -41.40 -17.09 14.06
N VAL A 101 -40.19 -16.63 13.73
CA VAL A 101 -39.71 -16.43 12.35
C VAL A 101 -39.79 -17.70 11.50
N GLU A 102 -39.59 -18.87 12.10
CA GLU A 102 -39.64 -20.15 11.40
C GLU A 102 -41.05 -20.50 10.90
N ARG A 103 -42.07 -19.84 11.47
CA ARG A 103 -43.48 -20.00 11.06
C ARG A 103 -43.92 -18.96 10.03
N TRP A 104 -43.05 -18.03 9.65
CA TRP A 104 -43.39 -17.02 8.64
C TRP A 104 -43.45 -17.65 7.26
N GLU A 105 -44.56 -17.43 6.58
CA GLU A 105 -44.74 -17.87 5.21
C GLU A 105 -43.88 -17.06 4.23
N ASN A 106 -43.63 -17.61 3.04
CA ASN A 106 -42.79 -16.97 2.03
C ASN A 106 -43.27 -15.56 1.65
N HIS A 107 -44.59 -15.35 1.56
CA HIS A 107 -45.15 -14.05 1.23
C HIS A 107 -44.93 -13.00 2.34
N GLN A 108 -45.03 -13.43 3.60
CA GLN A 108 -44.74 -12.60 4.79
C GLN A 108 -43.25 -12.24 4.86
N ARG A 109 -42.38 -13.23 4.65
CA ARG A 109 -40.93 -13.05 4.56
C ARG A 109 -40.55 -12.03 3.48
N HIS A 110 -41.18 -12.10 2.31
CA HIS A 110 -40.94 -11.15 1.23
C HIS A 110 -41.39 -9.73 1.59
N ARG A 111 -42.60 -9.58 2.14
CA ARG A 111 -43.17 -8.29 2.58
C ARG A 111 -42.26 -7.61 3.62
N VAL A 112 -41.75 -8.36 4.60
CA VAL A 112 -40.81 -7.83 5.60
C VAL A 112 -39.49 -7.40 4.95
N ALA A 113 -38.90 -8.24 4.10
CA ALA A 113 -37.64 -7.93 3.44
C ALA A 113 -37.72 -6.65 2.60
N GLU A 114 -38.83 -6.42 1.89
CA GLU A 114 -39.05 -5.19 1.12
C GLU A 114 -39.19 -3.96 2.01
N LYS A 115 -39.95 -4.04 3.11
CA LYS A 115 -40.08 -2.90 4.01
C LYS A 115 -38.81 -2.54 4.76
N VAL A 116 -38.00 -3.54 5.13
CA VAL A 116 -36.67 -3.28 5.70
C VAL A 116 -35.74 -2.65 4.66
N TRP A 117 -35.81 -3.09 3.39
CA TRP A 117 -35.05 -2.49 2.29
C TRP A 117 -35.41 -1.00 2.09
N GLU A 118 -36.69 -0.67 2.05
CA GLU A 118 -37.17 0.72 1.97
C GLU A 118 -36.76 1.54 3.20
N ALA A 119 -37.05 1.05 4.42
CA ALA A 119 -36.82 1.78 5.66
C ALA A 119 -35.32 2.05 5.95
N SER A 120 -34.44 1.23 5.38
CA SER A 120 -32.99 1.36 5.48
C SER A 120 -32.36 2.31 4.45
N TYR A 121 -33.17 2.96 3.60
CA TYR A 121 -32.74 3.80 2.48
C TYR A 121 -31.86 3.06 1.45
N ALA A 122 -31.98 1.73 1.39
CA ALA A 122 -31.15 0.91 0.50
C ALA A 122 -31.49 1.14 -0.97
N GLU A 123 -32.74 1.46 -1.30
CA GLU A 123 -33.17 1.78 -2.66
C GLU A 123 -32.52 3.06 -3.18
N GLU A 124 -32.49 4.13 -2.37
CA GLU A 124 -31.81 5.38 -2.72
C GLU A 124 -30.31 5.13 -2.92
N PHE A 125 -29.66 4.43 -1.99
CA PHE A 125 -28.25 4.04 -2.13
C PHE A 125 -28.00 3.28 -3.43
N HIS A 126 -28.82 2.27 -3.75
CA HIS A 126 -28.64 1.45 -4.94
C HIS A 126 -28.80 2.28 -6.22
N LYS A 127 -29.80 3.16 -6.27
CA LYS A 127 -30.02 4.08 -7.39
C LYS A 127 -28.81 5.00 -7.61
N TYR A 128 -28.36 5.69 -6.55
CA TYR A 128 -27.21 6.60 -6.66
C TYR A 128 -25.92 5.87 -6.99
N LEU A 129 -25.70 4.68 -6.43
CA LEU A 129 -24.54 3.86 -6.77
C LEU A 129 -24.56 3.49 -8.26
N LYS A 130 -25.72 3.09 -8.78
CA LYS A 130 -25.88 2.76 -10.21
C LYS A 130 -25.60 3.97 -11.08
N GLU A 131 -26.19 5.13 -10.79
CA GLU A 131 -25.93 6.38 -11.52
C GLU A 131 -24.44 6.75 -11.47
N HIS A 132 -23.80 6.58 -10.31
CA HIS A 132 -22.37 6.85 -10.16
C HIS A 132 -21.52 5.91 -11.03
N ILE A 133 -21.83 4.61 -11.04
CA ILE A 133 -21.16 3.64 -11.90
C ILE A 133 -21.41 3.99 -13.37
N ASP A 134 -22.65 4.22 -13.77
CA ASP A 134 -23.02 4.50 -15.16
C ASP A 134 -22.33 5.77 -15.70
N GLN A 135 -22.12 6.79 -14.85
CA GLN A 135 -21.44 8.03 -15.25
C GLN A 135 -19.92 7.92 -15.25
N ASN A 136 -19.32 7.24 -14.26
CA ASN A 136 -17.87 7.30 -14.02
C ASN A 136 -17.13 6.06 -14.54
N PHE A 137 -17.77 4.89 -14.58
CA PHE A 137 -17.16 3.66 -15.08
C PHE A 137 -16.75 3.77 -16.55
N PRO A 138 -17.58 4.34 -17.46
CA PRO A 138 -17.16 4.56 -18.84
C PRO A 138 -15.94 5.48 -18.92
N GLN A 139 -15.86 6.52 -18.10
CA GLN A 139 -14.71 7.43 -18.08
C GLN A 139 -13.42 6.76 -17.61
N LEU A 140 -13.51 5.74 -16.77
CA LEU A 140 -12.35 4.96 -16.33
C LEU A 140 -11.90 3.92 -17.36
N VAL A 141 -12.86 3.26 -18.01
CA VAL A 141 -12.61 2.06 -18.83
C VAL A 141 -12.45 2.38 -20.31
N ILE A 142 -13.22 3.34 -20.84
CA ILE A 142 -13.18 3.70 -22.27
C ILE A 142 -11.79 4.22 -22.65
N PRO A 143 -11.12 5.13 -21.92
CA PRO A 143 -9.78 5.57 -22.28
C PRO A 143 -8.79 4.40 -22.34
N GLN A 144 -8.83 3.48 -21.37
CA GLN A 144 -7.95 2.31 -21.35
C GLN A 144 -8.20 1.37 -22.54
N ILE A 145 -9.47 1.12 -22.89
CA ILE A 145 -9.83 0.30 -24.05
C ILE A 145 -9.45 1.00 -25.35
N VAL A 146 -9.70 2.31 -25.46
CA VAL A 146 -9.37 3.13 -26.63
C VAL A 146 -7.86 3.24 -26.81
N ASP A 147 -7.08 3.38 -25.74
CA ASP A 147 -5.62 3.42 -25.81
C ASP A 147 -5.04 2.06 -26.22
N ARG A 148 -5.55 0.97 -25.67
CA ARG A 148 -5.21 -0.39 -26.15
C ARG A 148 -5.54 -0.57 -27.62
N PHE A 149 -6.73 -0.10 -28.04
CA PHE A 149 -7.14 -0.17 -29.42
C PHE A 149 -6.28 0.73 -30.31
N LYS A 150 -5.96 1.96 -29.91
CA LYS A 150 -5.10 2.88 -30.66
C LYS A 150 -3.67 2.35 -30.78
N ALA A 151 -3.09 1.80 -29.72
CA ALA A 151 -1.78 1.19 -29.78
C ALA A 151 -1.80 -0.05 -30.70
N LYS A 152 -2.78 -0.97 -30.54
CA LYS A 152 -2.87 -2.17 -31.40
C LYS A 152 -3.21 -1.84 -32.85
N ALA A 153 -4.16 -0.94 -33.10
CA ALA A 153 -4.56 -0.53 -34.43
C ALA A 153 -3.49 0.36 -35.09
N GLY A 154 -2.87 1.27 -34.34
CA GLY A 154 -1.74 2.09 -34.79
C GLY A 154 -0.56 1.22 -35.18
N ASN A 155 -0.16 0.29 -34.31
CA ASN A 155 0.87 -0.71 -34.63
C ASN A 155 0.45 -1.56 -35.82
N ALA A 156 -0.78 -2.09 -35.88
CA ALA A 156 -1.22 -2.91 -37.01
C ALA A 156 -1.25 -2.14 -38.35
N VAL A 157 -1.67 -0.88 -38.34
CA VAL A 157 -1.70 -0.02 -39.54
C VAL A 157 -0.28 0.34 -39.96
N ALA A 158 0.61 0.68 -39.03
CA ALA A 158 1.99 0.99 -39.36
C ALA A 158 2.77 -0.25 -39.81
N GLU A 159 2.56 -1.39 -39.15
CA GLU A 159 3.05 -2.70 -39.56
C GLU A 159 2.54 -3.07 -40.99
N TRP A 160 1.27 -2.79 -41.31
CA TRP A 160 0.77 -3.09 -42.66
C TRP A 160 1.26 -2.09 -43.71
N ALA A 161 1.14 -0.78 -43.45
CA ALA A 161 1.35 0.28 -44.45
C ALA A 161 2.81 0.69 -44.63
N ILE A 162 3.67 0.48 -43.64
CA ILE A 162 5.08 0.87 -43.70
C ILE A 162 5.94 -0.39 -43.86
N GLN A 163 5.88 -1.30 -42.89
CA GLN A 163 6.76 -2.47 -42.85
C GLN A 163 6.53 -3.43 -44.02
N THR A 164 5.28 -3.78 -44.33
CA THR A 164 4.98 -4.73 -45.42
C THR A 164 5.36 -4.16 -46.78
N THR A 165 5.11 -2.88 -47.00
CA THR A 165 5.42 -2.16 -48.24
C THR A 165 6.93 -2.01 -48.43
N TYR A 166 7.67 -1.68 -47.36
CA TYR A 166 9.14 -1.65 -47.38
C TYR A 166 9.75 -3.03 -47.64
N ALA A 167 9.23 -4.07 -46.98
CA ALA A 167 9.65 -5.45 -47.20
C ALA A 167 9.46 -5.88 -48.67
N PHE A 168 8.34 -5.51 -49.30
CA PHE A 168 8.13 -5.77 -50.73
C PHE A 168 9.09 -4.96 -51.63
N ILE A 169 9.35 -3.69 -51.32
CA ILE A 169 10.29 -2.86 -52.10
C ILE A 169 11.71 -3.45 -52.05
N ASN A 170 12.14 -3.93 -50.89
CA ASN A 170 13.48 -4.46 -50.65
C ASN A 170 13.60 -5.98 -50.84
N SER A 171 12.60 -6.62 -51.46
CA SER A 171 12.55 -8.08 -51.64
C SER A 171 13.47 -8.63 -52.75
N LYS A 172 14.26 -7.77 -53.41
CA LYS A 172 15.28 -8.20 -54.38
C LYS A 172 16.54 -8.63 -53.65
N GLU A 173 17.26 -9.62 -54.16
CA GLU A 173 18.34 -10.31 -53.43
C GLU A 173 19.45 -9.40 -52.84
N GLU A 174 19.93 -8.41 -53.59
CA GLU A 174 20.90 -7.43 -53.08
C GLU A 174 20.28 -6.47 -52.04
N ASP A 175 19.04 -6.04 -52.25
CA ASP A 175 18.32 -5.14 -51.35
C ASP A 175 17.89 -5.85 -50.05
N TYR A 176 17.57 -7.14 -50.13
CA TYR A 176 17.20 -7.99 -49.00
C TYR A 176 18.38 -8.22 -48.06
N GLN A 177 19.55 -8.56 -48.60
CA GLN A 177 20.75 -8.75 -47.78
C GLN A 177 21.13 -7.47 -47.04
N LYS A 178 21.07 -6.32 -47.73
CA LYS A 178 21.33 -5.01 -47.13
C LYS A 178 20.30 -4.62 -46.08
N GLU A 179 19.02 -4.92 -46.30
CA GLU A 179 17.97 -4.65 -45.32
C GLU A 179 18.10 -5.56 -44.09
N CYS A 180 18.47 -6.83 -44.24
CA CYS A 180 18.78 -7.74 -43.12
C CYS A 180 19.94 -7.22 -42.26
N GLU A 181 21.02 -6.72 -42.88
CA GLU A 181 22.13 -6.09 -42.16
C GLU A 181 21.66 -4.81 -41.42
N THR A 182 20.77 -4.04 -42.06
CA THR A 182 20.19 -2.83 -41.47
C THR A 182 19.30 -3.16 -40.27
N ILE A 183 18.47 -4.21 -40.35
CA ILE A 183 17.65 -4.70 -39.23
C ILE A 183 18.53 -5.17 -38.07
N ALA A 184 19.63 -5.86 -38.36
CA ALA A 184 20.58 -6.28 -37.33
C ALA A 184 21.20 -5.08 -36.60
N GLN A 185 21.60 -4.03 -37.34
CA GLN A 185 22.13 -2.79 -36.76
C GLN A 185 21.06 -2.05 -35.93
N ILE A 186 19.84 -1.90 -36.46
CA ILE A 186 18.72 -1.29 -35.73
C ILE A 186 18.44 -2.02 -34.42
N ARG A 187 18.48 -3.35 -34.44
CA ARG A 187 18.25 -4.17 -33.25
C ARG A 187 19.32 -3.90 -32.19
N GLN A 188 20.58 -3.72 -32.58
CA GLN A 188 21.67 -3.35 -31.68
C GLN A 188 21.49 -1.94 -31.13
N ASP A 189 21.24 -0.96 -32.00
CA ASP A 189 21.13 0.46 -31.63
C ASP A 189 19.95 0.71 -30.67
N ILE A 190 18.78 0.11 -30.96
CA ILE A 190 17.62 0.19 -30.07
C ILE A 190 17.91 -0.47 -28.71
N SER A 191 18.55 -1.64 -28.71
CA SER A 191 18.89 -2.35 -27.46
C SER A 191 19.85 -1.53 -26.60
N GLN A 192 20.85 -0.89 -27.23
CA GLN A 192 21.79 -0.01 -26.55
C GLN A 192 21.09 1.25 -26.01
N PHE A 193 20.20 1.85 -26.80
CA PHE A 193 19.42 3.02 -26.39
C PHE A 193 18.51 2.72 -25.20
N ILE A 194 17.75 1.61 -25.24
CA ILE A 194 16.89 1.18 -24.11
C ILE A 194 17.74 0.93 -22.87
N SER A 195 18.88 0.24 -23.01
CA SER A 195 19.78 -0.06 -21.89
C SER A 195 20.34 1.21 -21.25
N GLN A 196 20.75 2.19 -22.07
CA GLN A 196 21.24 3.48 -21.58
C GLN A 196 20.15 4.25 -20.83
N LYS A 197 18.96 4.39 -21.43
CA LYS A 197 17.84 5.09 -20.80
C LYS A 197 17.32 4.38 -19.55
N ALA A 198 17.36 3.05 -19.54
CA ALA A 198 17.04 2.25 -18.35
C ALA A 198 18.02 2.52 -17.21
N GLN A 199 19.32 2.64 -17.49
CA GLN A 199 20.32 2.97 -16.48
C GLN A 199 20.13 4.40 -15.95
N GLU A 200 19.89 5.38 -16.83
CA GLU A 200 19.59 6.77 -16.42
C GLU A 200 18.39 6.86 -15.47
N LEU A 201 17.37 6.01 -15.67
CA LEU A 201 16.21 5.94 -14.78
C LEU A 201 16.54 5.24 -13.45
N ARG A 202 17.40 4.20 -13.46
CA ARG A 202 17.75 3.37 -12.28
C ARG A 202 18.75 4.03 -11.36
N ASP A 203 19.77 4.69 -11.91
CA ASP A 203 20.92 5.24 -11.18
C ASP A 203 20.52 6.03 -9.93
N PRO A 204 19.52 6.93 -9.97
CA PRO A 204 19.12 7.69 -8.79
C PRO A 204 18.61 6.78 -7.66
N PHE A 205 17.83 5.75 -7.98
CA PHE A 205 17.25 4.85 -6.98
C PHE A 205 18.25 3.84 -6.43
N GLU A 206 19.22 3.41 -7.23
CA GLU A 206 20.34 2.58 -6.76
C GLU A 206 21.23 3.36 -5.77
N LYS A 207 21.39 4.69 -5.92
CA LYS A 207 22.05 5.54 -4.91
C LYS A 207 21.31 5.47 -3.56
N ILE A 208 19.98 5.49 -3.56
CA ILE A 208 19.16 5.37 -2.33
C ILE A 208 19.36 3.99 -1.69
N GLU A 209 19.29 2.92 -2.49
CA GLU A 209 19.47 1.55 -1.99
C GLU A 209 20.85 1.36 -1.35
N ASN A 210 21.91 1.88 -1.99
CA ASN A 210 23.27 1.77 -1.48
C ASN A 210 23.48 2.57 -0.18
N ALA A 211 22.88 3.77 -0.08
CA ALA A 211 22.90 4.53 1.17
C ALA A 211 22.20 3.75 2.31
N LEU A 212 21.05 3.12 2.03
CA LEU A 212 20.32 2.30 2.98
C LEU A 212 21.09 1.05 3.43
N LYS A 213 21.89 0.43 2.55
CA LYS A 213 22.75 -0.70 2.91
C LYS A 213 23.86 -0.30 3.88
N GLY A 214 24.51 0.85 3.65
CA GLY A 214 25.51 1.40 4.57
C GLY A 214 24.95 1.59 5.98
N PHE A 215 23.72 2.11 6.10
CA PHE A 215 23.09 2.30 7.41
C PHE A 215 22.75 1.00 8.13
N ARG A 216 22.37 -0.07 7.42
CA ARG A 216 22.10 -1.37 8.03
C ARG A 216 23.37 -1.99 8.62
N GLU A 217 24.48 -1.91 7.89
CA GLU A 217 25.77 -2.45 8.30
C GLU A 217 26.36 -1.70 9.51
N GLU A 218 26.14 -0.39 9.60
CA GLU A 218 26.53 0.43 10.76
C GLU A 218 25.62 0.21 11.99
N SER A 219 24.33 -0.05 11.79
CA SER A 219 23.37 -0.28 12.88
C SER A 219 23.58 -1.61 13.63
N ASP A 220 24.19 -2.60 12.97
CA ASP A 220 24.54 -3.90 13.58
C ASP A 220 25.84 -3.83 14.43
N GLN A 221 26.64 -2.76 14.30
CA GLN A 221 27.88 -2.54 15.08
C GLN A 221 27.64 -1.60 16.27
N SER A 222 27.16 -2.18 17.37
CA SER A 222 27.23 -1.66 18.75
C SER A 222 26.77 -0.22 19.01
N PHE A 223 25.51 -0.05 19.43
CA PHE A 223 25.14 1.05 20.33
C PHE A 223 25.57 0.69 21.75
N SER A 224 26.78 1.12 22.16
CA SER A 224 27.11 1.22 23.59
C SER A 224 26.44 2.46 24.18
N GLU A 225 25.79 2.30 25.34
CA GLU A 225 24.92 3.27 26.03
C GLU A 225 25.54 4.63 26.45
N ASP A 226 26.78 4.96 26.06
CA ASP A 226 27.56 6.05 26.68
C ASP A 226 27.94 7.24 25.77
N ASN A 227 27.30 7.44 24.62
CA ASN A 227 27.60 8.61 23.79
C ASN A 227 26.70 9.81 24.10
N ASN A 228 26.99 10.45 25.24
CA ASN A 228 26.74 11.89 25.45
C ASN A 228 27.77 12.74 24.68
N SER A 229 27.92 12.54 23.37
CA SER A 229 28.72 13.43 22.53
C SER A 229 27.79 14.26 21.66
N SER A 230 27.76 15.55 21.96
CA SER A 230 27.12 16.64 21.21
C SER A 230 27.84 16.94 19.88
N ASP A 231 28.32 15.93 19.17
CA ASP A 231 28.91 16.10 17.85
C ASP A 231 27.88 15.75 16.79
N THR A 232 27.66 16.73 15.92
CA THR A 232 26.82 16.74 14.74
C THR A 232 27.31 15.73 13.69
N THR A 233 27.22 14.43 13.98
CA THR A 233 27.13 13.43 12.92
C THR A 233 25.71 13.51 12.37
N SER A 234 25.65 13.93 11.12
CA SER A 234 24.45 14.07 10.32
C SER A 234 23.50 12.88 10.55
N ASP A 235 22.29 13.19 11.00
CA ASP A 235 21.25 12.19 11.22
C ASP A 235 21.06 11.39 9.92
N PRO A 236 21.26 10.06 9.92
CA PRO A 236 21.18 9.22 8.72
C PRO A 236 19.85 9.39 7.97
N ARG A 237 18.79 9.78 8.70
CA ARG A 237 17.48 10.08 8.14
C ARG A 237 17.46 11.39 7.34
N ASN A 238 18.23 12.39 7.75
CA ASN A 238 18.38 13.65 7.01
C ASN A 238 19.27 13.47 5.78
N GLU A 239 20.23 12.56 5.83
CA GLU A 239 21.01 12.17 4.64
C GLU A 239 20.13 11.51 3.59
N LEU A 240 19.26 10.58 4.01
CA LEU A 240 18.30 9.95 3.10
C LEU A 240 17.31 10.97 2.50
N GLU A 241 16.80 11.90 3.30
CA GLU A 241 15.93 12.99 2.81
C GLU A 241 16.69 13.89 1.81
N GLN A 242 17.95 14.23 2.10
CA GLN A 242 18.80 15.02 1.18
C GLN A 242 19.15 14.26 -0.11
N ILE A 243 19.36 12.95 -0.05
CA ILE A 243 19.59 12.11 -1.23
C ILE A 243 18.33 12.08 -2.09
N VAL A 244 17.16 11.88 -1.49
CA VAL A 244 15.89 11.89 -2.25
C VAL A 244 15.62 13.28 -2.84
N GLU A 245 15.86 14.36 -2.09
CA GLU A 245 15.72 15.73 -2.58
C GLU A 245 16.71 16.05 -3.72
N SER A 246 17.97 15.60 -3.61
CA SER A 246 18.96 15.80 -4.68
C SER A 246 18.60 15.02 -5.94
N ILE A 247 18.03 13.82 -5.81
CA ILE A 247 17.51 13.04 -6.93
C ILE A 247 16.32 13.73 -7.59
N ILE A 248 15.39 14.27 -6.79
CA ILE A 248 14.26 15.05 -7.31
C ILE A 248 14.78 16.27 -8.09
N GLU A 249 15.82 16.93 -7.59
CA GLU A 249 16.45 18.05 -8.30
C GLU A 249 17.22 17.63 -9.56
N GLU A 250 17.93 16.50 -9.54
CA GLU A 250 18.56 15.92 -10.75
C GLU A 250 17.49 15.63 -11.82
N LEU A 251 16.36 15.04 -11.44
CA LEU A 251 15.22 14.79 -12.33
C LEU A 251 14.52 16.07 -12.79
N ARG A 252 14.53 17.13 -11.96
CA ARG A 252 14.05 18.48 -12.33
C ARG A 252 14.99 19.23 -13.26
N GLN A 253 16.26 18.86 -13.36
CA GLN A 253 17.18 19.46 -14.32
C GLN A 253 17.21 18.72 -15.66
N GLY A 254 16.70 17.49 -15.69
CA GLY A 254 16.50 16.71 -16.90
C GLY A 254 15.09 16.86 -17.50
N ASP A 255 14.73 15.90 -18.34
CA ASP A 255 13.47 15.87 -19.09
C ASP A 255 12.21 15.68 -18.20
N TYR A 256 12.36 15.45 -16.89
CA TYR A 256 11.30 15.01 -15.98
C TYR A 256 10.70 16.12 -15.08
N GLN A 257 10.92 17.40 -15.39
CA GLN A 257 10.58 18.57 -14.55
C GLN A 257 9.21 18.56 -13.86
N GLU A 258 8.12 18.48 -14.62
CA GLU A 258 6.76 18.57 -14.06
C GLU A 258 6.38 17.33 -13.23
N ARG A 259 7.05 16.20 -13.47
CA ARG A 259 6.70 14.89 -12.92
C ARG A 259 7.53 14.52 -11.69
N ALA A 260 8.74 15.08 -11.55
CA ALA A 260 9.63 14.88 -10.40
C ALA A 260 8.98 15.28 -9.06
N ASN A 261 8.06 16.25 -9.07
CA ASN A 261 7.32 16.66 -7.87
C ASN A 261 6.47 15.54 -7.26
N SER A 262 6.02 14.57 -8.06
CA SER A 262 5.26 13.43 -7.56
C SER A 262 6.11 12.47 -6.72
N LEU A 263 7.44 12.48 -6.90
CA LEU A 263 8.38 11.66 -6.15
C LEU A 263 8.63 12.20 -4.73
N ILE A 264 8.20 13.43 -4.41
CA ILE A 264 8.24 13.97 -3.03
C ILE A 264 7.46 13.06 -2.06
N LEU A 265 6.49 12.32 -2.58
CA LEU A 265 5.66 11.38 -1.82
C LEU A 265 6.45 10.17 -1.32
N LEU A 266 7.62 9.88 -1.91
CA LEU A 266 8.53 8.82 -1.44
C LEU A 266 9.08 9.07 -0.04
N TYR A 267 9.08 10.31 0.44
CA TYR A 267 9.57 10.65 1.78
C TYR A 267 8.57 11.46 2.62
N ARG A 268 7.55 12.07 2.00
CA ARG A 268 6.52 12.87 2.71
C ARG A 268 5.83 12.09 3.84
N TRP A 269 5.64 10.78 3.67
CA TRP A 269 5.05 9.92 4.70
C TRP A 269 5.79 9.96 6.03
N ARG A 270 7.13 10.18 6.03
CA ARG A 270 7.94 10.31 7.26
C ARG A 270 7.44 11.47 8.12
N ARG A 271 7.13 12.62 7.52
CA ARG A 271 6.59 13.78 8.25
C ARG A 271 5.21 13.46 8.85
N GLY A 272 4.40 12.70 8.12
CA GLY A 272 3.12 12.20 8.62
C GLY A 272 3.29 11.26 9.81
N VAL A 273 4.22 10.30 9.72
CA VAL A 273 4.56 9.36 10.79
C VAL A 273 5.09 10.10 12.02
N GLU A 274 6.01 11.04 11.86
CA GLU A 274 6.54 11.86 12.95
C GLU A 274 5.42 12.62 13.67
N GLN A 275 4.53 13.27 12.92
CA GLN A 275 3.41 14.01 13.50
C GLN A 275 2.46 13.07 14.25
N ALA A 276 2.05 11.95 13.65
CA ALA A 276 1.05 11.07 14.25
C ALA A 276 1.60 10.23 15.40
N VAL A 277 2.80 9.67 15.25
CA VAL A 277 3.40 8.80 16.26
C VAL A 277 4.01 9.61 17.39
N VAL A 278 4.87 10.57 17.08
CA VAL A 278 5.63 11.26 18.13
C VAL A 278 4.73 12.26 18.83
N LYS A 279 4.15 13.22 18.09
CA LYS A 279 3.41 14.32 18.73
C LYS A 279 2.02 13.94 19.19
N GLU A 280 1.33 13.06 18.48
CA GLU A 280 -0.08 12.77 18.76
C GLU A 280 -0.30 11.46 19.54
N ILE A 281 0.69 10.56 19.66
CA ILE A 281 0.56 9.31 20.45
C ILE A 281 1.58 9.25 21.59
N LEU A 282 2.87 9.38 21.29
CA LEU A 282 3.93 9.23 22.30
C LEU A 282 3.97 10.42 23.27
N THR A 283 4.02 11.66 22.79
CA THR A 283 4.05 12.86 23.64
C THR A 283 2.88 12.89 24.65
N PRO A 284 1.61 12.69 24.25
CA PRO A 284 0.49 12.71 25.20
C PRO A 284 0.55 11.54 26.20
N THR A 285 1.05 10.38 25.77
CA THR A 285 1.25 9.22 26.66
C THR A 285 2.35 9.48 27.70
N VAL A 286 3.49 10.02 27.26
CA VAL A 286 4.62 10.37 28.14
C VAL A 286 4.22 11.47 29.12
N GLU A 287 3.57 12.54 28.65
CA GLU A 287 3.03 13.59 29.50
C GLU A 287 2.05 13.03 30.54
N SER A 288 1.25 12.03 30.16
CA SER A 288 0.31 11.42 31.09
C SER A 288 1.01 10.65 32.22
N LEU A 289 2.09 9.95 31.89
CA LEU A 289 2.91 9.22 32.86
C LEU A 289 3.76 10.18 33.72
N ASP A 290 4.26 11.29 33.17
CA ASP A 290 5.08 12.25 33.91
C ASP A 290 4.25 13.09 34.88
N THR A 291 3.07 13.56 34.43
CA THR A 291 2.20 14.44 35.22
C THR A 291 1.29 13.69 36.20
N GLY A 292 1.15 12.36 36.02
CA GLY A 292 0.20 11.54 36.77
C GLY A 292 -1.26 11.88 36.46
N LYS A 293 -1.54 12.50 35.31
CA LYS A 293 -2.88 12.88 34.83
C LYS A 293 -3.08 12.36 33.42
N ILE A 294 -4.31 12.08 33.03
CA ILE A 294 -4.58 11.58 31.67
C ILE A 294 -4.67 12.76 30.72
N CYS A 295 -3.76 12.81 29.75
CA CYS A 295 -3.64 13.83 28.72
C CYS A 295 -3.71 13.16 27.33
N LEU A 296 -4.85 12.56 26.95
CA LEU A 296 -5.02 11.81 25.69
C LEU A 296 -6.02 12.49 24.72
N ASP A 297 -5.92 13.81 24.54
CA ASP A 297 -6.88 14.61 23.74
C ASP A 297 -6.45 14.84 22.28
N SER A 298 -5.44 14.11 21.81
CA SER A 298 -4.88 14.28 20.46
C SER A 298 -5.86 13.86 19.36
N LYS A 299 -5.76 14.48 18.18
CA LYS A 299 -6.70 14.20 17.07
C LYS A 299 -6.59 12.76 16.58
N VAL A 300 -5.37 12.22 16.55
CA VAL A 300 -5.09 10.85 16.10
C VAL A 300 -5.65 9.83 17.08
N LEU A 301 -5.50 10.07 18.38
CA LEU A 301 -6.03 9.18 19.42
C LEU A 301 -7.57 9.18 19.41
N GLN A 302 -8.20 10.34 19.24
CA GLN A 302 -9.66 10.46 19.16
C GLN A 302 -10.26 9.85 17.89
N ALA A 303 -9.47 9.71 16.82
CA ALA A 303 -9.88 9.07 15.58
C ALA A 303 -9.61 7.56 15.56
N ALA A 304 -8.82 7.04 16.51
CA ALA A 304 -8.48 5.63 16.61
C ALA A 304 -9.66 4.80 17.15
N ASP A 305 -9.53 3.47 17.06
CA ASP A 305 -10.51 2.53 17.63
C ASP A 305 -10.77 2.84 19.12
N PRO A 306 -12.04 3.13 19.50
CA PRO A 306 -12.41 3.43 20.88
C PRO A 306 -11.96 2.36 21.87
N ASP A 307 -11.97 1.08 21.49
CA ASP A 307 -11.56 -0.01 22.37
C ASP A 307 -10.06 0.04 22.68
N LYS A 308 -9.24 0.43 21.70
CA LYS A 308 -7.79 0.60 21.87
C LYS A 308 -7.44 1.84 22.68
N LEU A 309 -8.17 2.94 22.47
CA LEU A 309 -7.99 4.16 23.25
C LEU A 309 -8.37 3.92 24.72
N ASN A 310 -9.51 3.28 24.96
CA ASN A 310 -9.96 2.92 26.32
C ASN A 310 -8.96 1.97 27.01
N LEU A 311 -8.36 1.05 26.26
CA LEU A 311 -7.30 0.18 26.78
C LEU A 311 -6.06 0.98 27.19
N LEU A 312 -5.59 1.90 26.34
CA LEU A 312 -4.46 2.77 26.65
C LEU A 312 -4.74 3.63 27.90
N GLU A 313 -5.91 4.26 27.94
CA GLU A 313 -6.33 5.09 29.08
C GLU A 313 -6.41 4.27 30.39
N GLY A 314 -7.00 3.08 30.33
CA GLY A 314 -7.09 2.17 31.48
C GLY A 314 -5.72 1.73 31.99
N VAL A 315 -4.80 1.39 31.09
CA VAL A 315 -3.44 1.00 31.46
C VAL A 315 -2.67 2.16 32.08
N ILE A 316 -2.80 3.39 31.55
CA ILE A 316 -2.15 4.57 32.13
C ILE A 316 -2.71 4.86 33.52
N ARG A 317 -4.04 4.76 33.73
CA ARG A 317 -4.65 4.89 35.06
C ARG A 317 -4.09 3.86 36.04
N ASP A 318 -4.03 2.60 35.65
CA ASP A 318 -3.50 1.54 36.49
C ASP A 318 -2.03 1.79 36.87
N LEU A 319 -1.22 2.33 35.95
CA LEU A 319 0.18 2.70 36.23
C LEU A 319 0.29 3.90 37.18
N ILE A 320 -0.58 4.89 37.04
CA ILE A 320 -0.67 6.03 37.97
C ILE A 320 -1.08 5.55 39.37
N ASP A 321 -2.07 4.66 39.47
CA ASP A 321 -2.55 4.09 40.73
C ASP A 321 -1.49 3.22 41.43
N LEU A 322 -0.58 2.59 40.67
CA LEU A 322 0.59 1.88 41.19
C LEU A 322 1.76 2.82 41.59
N GLU A 323 1.56 4.13 41.47
CA GLU A 323 2.52 5.20 41.73
C GLU A 323 3.77 5.09 40.83
N TYR A 324 3.63 4.55 39.62
CA TYR A 324 4.73 4.49 38.67
C TYR A 324 5.35 5.87 38.36
N PRO A 325 4.58 6.96 38.16
CA PRO A 325 5.13 8.30 37.92
C PRO A 325 6.17 8.75 38.94
N THR A 326 6.01 8.38 40.21
CA THR A 326 6.92 8.78 41.30
C THR A 326 7.98 7.74 41.60
N LYS A 327 7.77 6.48 41.19
CA LYS A 327 8.68 5.35 41.39
C LYS A 327 9.63 5.10 40.20
N ASN A 328 9.38 5.70 39.04
CA ASN A 328 10.20 5.48 37.85
C ASN A 328 11.68 5.76 38.12
N GLY A 329 12.59 4.94 37.56
CA GLY A 329 14.03 5.04 37.82
C GLY A 329 14.51 4.52 39.20
N ASN A 330 13.62 4.10 40.10
CA ASN A 330 14.02 3.56 41.40
C ASN A 330 14.33 2.06 41.34
N LYS A 331 15.27 1.63 42.17
CA LYS A 331 15.52 0.21 42.45
C LYS A 331 14.52 -0.27 43.51
N ILE A 332 13.68 -1.23 43.15
CA ILE A 332 12.73 -1.87 44.06
C ILE A 332 13.27 -3.23 44.49
N GLU A 333 13.28 -3.46 45.80
CA GLU A 333 13.52 -4.77 46.40
C GLU A 333 12.23 -5.22 47.09
N ALA A 334 11.51 -6.14 46.47
CA ALA A 334 10.23 -6.63 46.97
C ALA A 334 10.46 -7.78 47.98
N ARG A 335 10.26 -7.49 49.25
CA ARG A 335 10.58 -8.39 50.37
C ARG A 335 9.37 -9.18 50.85
N THR A 336 8.18 -8.59 50.75
CA THR A 336 6.91 -9.23 51.12
C THR A 336 6.19 -9.82 49.90
N GLU A 337 5.33 -10.82 50.11
CA GLU A 337 4.52 -11.40 49.02
C GLU A 337 3.59 -10.38 48.35
N GLN A 338 3.15 -9.37 49.11
CA GLN A 338 2.34 -8.28 48.57
C GLN A 338 3.17 -7.36 47.66
N GLU A 339 4.38 -6.97 48.07
CA GLU A 339 5.31 -6.19 47.23
C GLU A 339 5.71 -6.96 45.97
N LYS A 340 5.95 -8.28 46.07
CA LYS A 340 6.25 -9.12 44.91
C LYS A 340 5.08 -9.16 43.93
N LYS A 341 3.85 -9.26 44.45
CA LYS A 341 2.62 -9.22 43.64
C LYS A 341 2.41 -7.87 42.96
N ASP A 342 2.68 -6.77 43.65
CA ASP A 342 2.53 -5.42 43.11
C ASP A 342 3.62 -5.11 42.07
N LEU A 343 4.86 -5.61 42.28
CA LEU A 343 5.92 -5.52 41.28
C LEU A 343 5.60 -6.32 40.00
N ARG A 344 5.03 -7.52 40.14
CA ARG A 344 4.56 -8.31 38.98
C ARG A 344 3.43 -7.60 38.23
N LYS A 345 2.45 -7.06 38.95
CA LYS A 345 1.38 -6.26 38.33
C LYS A 345 1.91 -5.04 37.59
N LEU A 346 2.88 -4.33 38.16
CA LEU A 346 3.51 -3.18 37.53
C LEU A 346 4.17 -3.56 36.19
N ASN A 347 4.91 -4.68 36.18
CA ASN A 347 5.51 -5.22 34.96
C ASN A 347 4.45 -5.63 33.91
N ASP A 348 3.39 -6.32 34.34
CA ASP A 348 2.29 -6.69 33.45
C ASP A 348 1.63 -5.47 32.82
N LYS A 349 1.46 -4.38 33.59
CA LYS A 349 0.87 -3.13 33.11
C LYS A 349 1.77 -2.36 32.16
N LEU A 350 3.08 -2.34 32.38
CA LEU A 350 4.03 -1.77 31.44
C LEU A 350 4.08 -2.56 30.12
N ASN A 351 3.97 -3.89 30.16
CA ASN A 351 3.85 -4.70 28.94
C ASN A 351 2.52 -4.48 28.20
N GLN A 352 1.42 -4.26 28.95
CA GLN A 352 0.13 -3.88 28.36
C GLN A 352 0.19 -2.49 27.72
N LEU A 353 0.92 -1.54 28.32
CA LEU A 353 1.14 -0.21 27.76
C LEU A 353 1.83 -0.30 26.40
N THR A 354 2.93 -1.05 26.32
CA THR A 354 3.62 -1.33 25.06
C THR A 354 2.67 -1.93 24.02
N SER A 355 1.85 -2.91 24.42
CA SER A 355 0.94 -3.59 23.50
C SER A 355 -0.14 -2.65 22.96
N ALA A 356 -0.69 -1.79 23.82
CA ALA A 356 -1.68 -0.77 23.44
C ALA A 356 -1.08 0.28 22.49
N LEU A 357 0.10 0.81 22.83
CA LEU A 357 0.84 1.77 22.00
C LEU A 357 1.19 1.19 20.64
N LYS A 358 1.71 -0.05 20.60
CA LYS A 358 1.98 -0.77 19.35
C LYS A 358 0.72 -0.86 18.48
N GLY A 359 -0.43 -1.20 19.07
CA GLY A 359 -1.69 -1.32 18.35
C GLY A 359 -2.14 0.01 17.72
N LEU A 360 -2.01 1.11 18.45
CA LEU A 360 -2.39 2.45 18.00
C LEU A 360 -1.40 3.02 16.97
N MET A 361 -0.10 2.89 17.22
CA MET A 361 0.95 3.36 16.32
C MET A 361 0.92 2.60 15.00
N ASN A 362 0.74 1.27 15.03
CA ASN A 362 0.60 0.49 13.80
C ASN A 362 -0.60 0.93 12.96
N GLU A 363 -1.73 1.23 13.61
CA GLU A 363 -2.92 1.70 12.91
C GLU A 363 -2.71 3.08 12.29
N ALA A 364 -2.16 4.03 13.06
CA ALA A 364 -1.87 5.37 12.58
C ALA A 364 -0.88 5.35 11.41
N VAL A 365 0.22 4.61 11.54
CA VAL A 365 1.22 4.52 10.47
C VAL A 365 0.65 3.80 9.25
N LYS A 366 -0.13 2.73 9.43
CA LYS A 366 -0.81 2.06 8.31
C LYS A 366 -1.72 3.02 7.54
N GLN A 367 -2.55 3.80 8.24
CA GLN A 367 -3.43 4.77 7.58
C GLN A 367 -2.66 5.83 6.79
N ILE A 368 -1.55 6.33 7.35
CA ILE A 368 -0.67 7.28 6.66
C ILE A 368 -0.07 6.65 5.41
N LEU A 369 0.51 5.46 5.55
CA LEU A 369 1.16 4.79 4.43
C LEU A 369 0.17 4.37 3.35
N ASP A 370 -1.01 3.86 3.70
CA ASP A 370 -2.08 3.55 2.73
C ASP A 370 -2.52 4.79 1.93
N ARG A 371 -2.47 5.97 2.54
CA ARG A 371 -2.78 7.24 1.88
C ARG A 371 -1.64 7.72 0.99
N GLU A 372 -0.42 7.77 1.53
CA GLU A 372 0.73 8.33 0.83
C GLU A 372 1.25 7.40 -0.28
N MET A 373 1.21 6.08 -0.07
CA MET A 373 1.70 5.10 -1.05
C MET A 373 0.83 5.04 -2.31
N LYS A 374 -0.47 5.38 -2.23
CA LYS A 374 -1.28 5.59 -3.43
C LYS A 374 -0.71 6.71 -4.30
N GLY A 375 -0.33 7.81 -3.66
CA GLY A 375 0.31 8.92 -4.36
C GLY A 375 1.69 8.55 -4.92
N VAL A 376 2.48 7.73 -4.21
CA VAL A 376 3.73 7.17 -4.73
C VAL A 376 3.49 6.33 -6.00
N VAL A 377 2.46 5.47 -5.98
CA VAL A 377 2.07 4.66 -7.15
C VAL A 377 1.67 5.54 -8.33
N ASP A 378 0.88 6.58 -8.10
CA ASP A 378 0.46 7.49 -9.16
C ASP A 378 1.64 8.32 -9.71
N GLY A 379 2.58 8.72 -8.85
CA GLY A 379 3.83 9.34 -9.27
C GLY A 379 4.70 8.42 -10.11
N LEU A 380 4.84 7.15 -9.71
CA LEU A 380 5.56 6.14 -10.47
C LEU A 380 4.91 5.91 -11.85
N LYS A 381 3.59 5.76 -11.95
CA LYS A 381 2.92 5.66 -13.26
C LYS A 381 3.24 6.85 -14.13
N THR A 382 3.10 8.05 -13.58
CA THR A 382 3.39 9.29 -14.30
C THR A 382 4.84 9.32 -14.81
N LEU A 383 5.80 8.83 -14.03
CA LEU A 383 7.19 8.69 -14.44
C LEU A 383 7.36 7.66 -15.59
N LEU A 384 6.75 6.48 -15.46
CA LEU A 384 6.84 5.40 -16.45
C LEU A 384 6.19 5.78 -17.79
N ASP A 385 5.02 6.43 -17.76
CA ASP A 385 4.33 6.93 -18.95
C ASP A 385 5.17 7.94 -19.75
N TYR A 386 5.89 8.79 -19.03
CA TYR A 386 6.81 9.74 -19.66
C TYR A 386 8.01 9.03 -20.27
N TYR A 387 8.58 8.09 -19.53
CA TYR A 387 9.69 7.26 -20.02
C TYR A 387 9.30 6.49 -21.30
N LEU A 388 8.08 5.94 -21.38
CA LEU A 388 7.57 5.33 -22.62
C LEU A 388 7.56 6.34 -23.77
N SER A 389 7.12 7.57 -23.52
CA SER A 389 7.05 8.61 -24.55
C SER A 389 8.43 9.00 -25.07
N LEU A 390 9.42 9.14 -24.16
CA LEU A 390 10.82 9.36 -24.54
C LEU A 390 11.40 8.20 -25.36
N LEU A 391 11.06 6.97 -25.00
CA LEU A 391 11.51 5.80 -25.73
C LEU A 391 10.89 5.74 -27.13
N GLU A 392 9.59 6.02 -27.28
CA GLU A 392 8.91 6.06 -28.57
C GLU A 392 9.56 7.09 -29.51
N GLU A 393 9.85 8.30 -29.02
CA GLU A 393 10.51 9.35 -29.79
C GLU A 393 11.94 8.95 -30.18
N GLY A 394 12.73 8.48 -29.23
CA GLY A 394 14.12 8.07 -29.47
C GLY A 394 14.22 6.90 -30.45
N MET A 395 13.38 5.87 -30.28
CA MET A 395 13.37 4.73 -31.20
C MET A 395 12.78 5.08 -32.56
N GLY A 396 11.81 6.00 -32.63
CA GLY A 396 11.29 6.53 -33.90
C GLY A 396 12.39 7.19 -34.75
N ASN A 397 13.38 7.82 -34.12
CA ASN A 397 14.53 8.40 -34.80
C ASN A 397 15.55 7.35 -35.27
N ILE A 398 15.75 6.28 -34.49
CA ILE A 398 16.67 5.18 -34.86
C ILE A 398 16.06 4.33 -35.98
N ALA A 399 14.75 4.07 -35.91
CA ALA A 399 14.04 3.13 -36.76
C ALA A 399 12.69 3.68 -37.25
N PRO A 400 12.70 4.70 -38.12
CA PRO A 400 11.48 5.35 -38.59
C PRO A 400 10.53 4.39 -39.33
N ASN A 401 11.08 3.34 -39.96
CA ASN A 401 10.30 2.37 -40.73
C ASN A 401 9.61 1.29 -39.88
N LEU A 402 9.96 1.18 -38.58
CA LEU A 402 9.39 0.20 -37.66
C LEU A 402 8.14 0.71 -36.95
N ALA A 403 7.98 2.04 -36.83
CA ALA A 403 6.83 2.71 -36.21
C ALA A 403 6.44 2.10 -34.85
N ILE A 404 7.33 2.28 -33.87
CA ILE A 404 7.22 1.66 -32.55
C ILE A 404 6.28 2.48 -31.67
N SER A 405 5.20 1.86 -31.18
CA SER A 405 4.36 2.43 -30.13
C SER A 405 4.04 1.40 -29.06
N PHE A 406 3.96 1.86 -27.81
CA PHE A 406 3.77 1.03 -26.63
C PHE A 406 2.36 1.16 -26.07
N SER A 407 1.86 0.03 -25.57
CA SER A 407 0.61 -0.02 -24.83
C SER A 407 0.87 0.32 -23.35
N ARG A 408 0.68 1.59 -22.98
CA ARG A 408 0.82 2.09 -21.60
C ARG A 408 0.14 1.16 -20.58
N SER A 409 -1.12 0.82 -20.85
CA SER A 409 -1.95 -0.03 -19.98
C SER A 409 -1.50 -1.50 -19.81
N GLU A 410 -0.66 -2.03 -20.70
CA GLU A 410 -0.12 -3.40 -20.61
C GLU A 410 1.27 -3.40 -19.92
N LEU A 411 2.01 -2.29 -20.06
CA LEU A 411 3.35 -2.15 -19.51
C LEU A 411 3.33 -1.65 -18.05
N GLU A 412 2.44 -0.72 -17.70
CA GLU A 412 2.32 -0.10 -16.37
C GLU A 412 1.55 -0.95 -15.34
N ILE A 413 1.86 -2.24 -15.23
CA ILE A 413 1.30 -3.06 -14.15
C ILE A 413 2.22 -2.93 -12.94
N ILE A 414 1.78 -2.11 -11.98
CA ILE A 414 2.44 -1.93 -10.68
C ILE A 414 1.87 -2.96 -9.69
N ASP A 415 2.75 -3.73 -9.04
CA ASP A 415 2.34 -4.70 -8.02
C ASP A 415 1.88 -4.04 -6.71
N SER A 416 1.22 -4.82 -5.85
CA SER A 416 0.77 -4.37 -4.53
C SER A 416 1.91 -3.79 -3.69
N ILE A 417 1.61 -2.66 -3.03
CA ILE A 417 2.51 -1.93 -2.13
C ILE A 417 2.92 -2.85 -0.94
N PRO A 418 4.20 -2.83 -0.51
CA PRO A 418 4.65 -3.57 0.67
C PRO A 418 3.93 -3.10 1.94
N GLU A 419 3.49 -4.04 2.79
CA GLU A 419 2.96 -3.75 4.13
C GLU A 419 4.11 -3.68 5.14
N PRO A 420 4.48 -2.50 5.64
CA PRO A 420 5.58 -2.39 6.58
C PRO A 420 5.19 -2.90 7.95
N LYS A 421 6.18 -3.48 8.63
CA LYS A 421 6.03 -4.10 9.94
C LYS A 421 6.80 -3.29 10.96
N PHE A 422 6.16 -2.99 12.08
CA PHE A 422 6.80 -2.34 13.22
C PHE A 422 6.93 -3.36 14.35
N LYS A 423 8.13 -3.43 14.93
CA LYS A 423 8.39 -4.23 16.13
C LYS A 423 8.70 -3.30 17.27
N PHE A 424 7.70 -3.19 18.14
CA PHE A 424 7.81 -2.56 19.43
C PHE A 424 8.02 -3.67 20.48
N GLU A 425 9.18 -3.70 21.10
CA GLU A 425 9.52 -4.71 22.12
C GLU A 425 9.23 -4.19 23.53
N ALA A 426 8.67 -5.06 24.37
CA ALA A 426 8.37 -4.79 25.78
C ALA A 426 9.18 -5.76 26.66
N GLY A 427 9.74 -5.23 27.75
CA GLY A 427 10.18 -6.05 28.88
C GLY A 427 11.28 -5.39 29.69
N PHE A 428 11.13 -5.34 31.01
CA PHE A 428 12.25 -5.19 31.94
C PHE A 428 12.32 -6.46 32.79
N ALA A 429 13.54 -7.00 32.95
CA ALA A 429 13.74 -8.26 33.64
C ALA A 429 13.52 -8.10 35.15
N ILE A 430 12.64 -8.91 35.73
CA ILE A 430 12.60 -9.14 37.17
C ILE A 430 13.71 -10.16 37.46
N ILE A 431 14.63 -9.81 38.36
CA ILE A 431 15.75 -10.67 38.75
C ILE A 431 15.46 -11.20 40.16
N GLU A 432 15.51 -12.51 40.35
CA GLU A 432 15.43 -13.11 41.69
C GLU A 432 16.63 -12.67 42.53
N GLY A 433 16.35 -12.08 43.69
CA GLY A 433 17.31 -11.54 44.63
C GLY A 433 17.24 -12.20 46.00
N THR A 434 18.19 -11.84 46.85
CA THR A 434 18.14 -12.19 48.27
C THR A 434 18.45 -10.96 49.12
N TRP A 435 17.83 -10.89 50.29
CA TRP A 435 18.06 -9.84 51.27
C TRP A 435 18.31 -10.46 52.65
N LEU A 436 19.02 -9.72 53.51
CA LEU A 436 19.37 -10.18 54.86
C LEU A 436 18.36 -9.60 55.87
N GLU A 437 17.64 -10.48 56.54
CA GLU A 437 16.70 -10.14 57.61
C GLU A 437 17.33 -10.40 58.98
N ASP A 438 17.30 -9.40 59.84
CA ASP A 438 17.74 -9.50 61.23
C ASP A 438 16.63 -10.18 62.07
N VAL A 439 16.78 -11.49 62.31
CA VAL A 439 15.81 -12.28 63.08
C VAL A 439 16.26 -12.37 64.54
N GLU A 440 15.37 -12.05 65.48
CA GLU A 440 15.61 -12.27 66.91
C GLU A 440 15.55 -13.78 67.23
N VAL A 441 16.72 -14.40 67.36
CA VAL A 441 16.81 -15.79 67.77
C VAL A 441 17.07 -15.86 69.27
N THR A 442 16.26 -16.65 69.97
CA THR A 442 16.45 -16.87 71.41
C THR A 442 17.42 -18.02 71.61
N GLU A 443 18.68 -17.70 71.90
CA GLU A 443 19.70 -18.70 72.17
C GLU A 443 19.88 -18.93 73.68
N LEU A 444 20.03 -20.20 74.07
CA LEU A 444 20.28 -20.57 75.46
C LEU A 444 21.79 -20.52 75.73
N LYS A 445 22.29 -19.41 76.25
CA LYS A 445 23.69 -19.33 76.73
C LYS A 445 23.80 -19.90 78.14
N ARG A 446 24.78 -20.78 78.34
CA ARG A 446 25.13 -21.30 79.67
C ARG A 446 26.10 -20.34 80.35
N THR A 447 25.78 -19.95 81.57
CA THR A 447 26.71 -19.24 82.46
C THR A 447 27.03 -20.14 83.64
N LEU A 448 28.32 -20.34 83.91
CA LEU A 448 28.89 -21.14 85.00
C LEU A 448 28.04 -22.36 85.40
N PHE A 449 28.08 -23.34 84.50
CA PHE A 449 27.78 -24.76 84.64
C PHE A 449 26.41 -25.27 85.14
N LEU A 450 25.47 -24.47 85.67
CA LEU A 450 24.16 -25.00 86.08
C LEU A 450 22.91 -24.22 85.65
N PHE A 451 23.03 -23.01 85.08
CA PHE A 451 21.85 -22.25 84.62
C PHE A 451 21.95 -21.86 83.14
N LYS A 452 20.86 -22.11 82.39
CA LYS A 452 20.71 -21.64 81.00
C LYS A 452 19.90 -20.34 81.02
N ARG A 453 20.48 -19.24 80.55
CA ARG A 453 19.76 -17.97 80.37
C ARG A 453 19.38 -17.84 78.90
N LYS A 454 18.10 -17.52 78.63
CA LYS A 454 17.65 -17.13 77.29
C LYS A 454 18.25 -15.76 76.99
N VAL A 455 19.14 -15.70 76.01
CA VAL A 455 19.72 -14.46 75.50
C VAL A 455 19.16 -14.27 74.10
N LYS A 456 18.55 -13.11 73.85
CA LYS A 456 18.14 -12.74 72.51
C LYS A 456 19.38 -12.28 71.74
N THR A 457 19.68 -12.97 70.64
CA THR A 457 20.75 -12.60 69.71
C THR A 457 20.14 -12.37 68.34
N ILE A 458 20.54 -11.29 67.70
CA ILE A 458 20.10 -10.98 66.33
C ILE A 458 20.97 -11.83 65.39
N LYS A 459 20.35 -12.64 64.54
CA LYS A 459 21.03 -13.38 63.47
C LYS A 459 20.48 -12.93 62.12
N GLN A 460 21.39 -12.79 61.16
CA GLN A 460 21.03 -12.51 59.77
C GLN A 460 20.64 -13.79 59.07
N GLU A 461 19.39 -13.88 58.62
CA GLU A 461 18.90 -14.95 57.74
C GLU A 461 18.72 -14.40 56.33
N THR A 462 19.20 -15.15 55.33
CA THR A 462 19.00 -14.83 53.92
C THR A 462 17.58 -15.20 53.49
N ARG A 463 16.80 -14.21 53.05
CA ARG A 463 15.42 -14.35 52.55
C ARG A 463 15.37 -14.03 51.06
N SER A 464 14.43 -14.62 50.34
CA SER A 464 14.22 -14.37 48.89
C SER A 464 13.43 -13.08 48.66
N SER A 465 13.93 -12.22 47.77
CA SER A 465 13.25 -11.02 47.26
C SER A 465 13.12 -11.07 45.73
N ASP A 466 12.12 -10.37 45.18
CA ASP A 466 12.06 -10.10 43.74
C ASP A 466 12.60 -8.67 43.55
N ASN A 467 13.68 -8.52 42.77
CA ASN A 467 14.33 -7.23 42.57
C ASN A 467 14.09 -6.72 41.15
N ALA A 468 13.86 -5.42 41.01
CA ALA A 468 13.76 -4.78 39.69
C ALA A 468 14.28 -3.35 39.73
N GLN A 469 14.94 -2.95 38.64
CA GLN A 469 15.23 -1.55 38.36
C GLN A 469 14.08 -1.02 37.50
N LEU A 470 13.30 -0.08 38.02
CA LEU A 470 12.24 0.51 37.21
C LEU A 470 12.84 1.39 36.12
N PRO A 471 12.40 1.24 34.85
CA PRO A 471 12.85 2.13 33.79
C PRO A 471 12.40 3.56 34.05
N LYS A 472 13.18 4.56 33.63
CA LYS A 472 12.72 5.95 33.64
C LYS A 472 11.77 6.17 32.47
N ILE A 473 10.82 7.08 32.64
CA ILE A 473 9.88 7.45 31.56
C ILE A 473 10.67 8.04 30.36
N GLU A 474 11.71 8.82 30.62
CA GLU A 474 12.62 9.34 29.61
C GLU A 474 13.30 8.22 28.80
N ASP A 475 13.77 7.17 29.47
CA ASP A 475 14.45 6.04 28.83
C ASP A 475 13.47 5.21 27.99
N ILE A 476 12.24 5.03 28.49
CA ILE A 476 11.13 4.42 27.73
C ILE A 476 10.86 5.24 26.47
N ASN A 477 10.73 6.56 26.59
CA ASN A 477 10.46 7.43 25.44
C ASN A 477 11.61 7.37 24.40
N LYS A 478 12.86 7.45 24.85
CA LYS A 478 14.05 7.29 23.99
C LYS A 478 14.03 5.95 23.26
N HIS A 479 13.68 4.87 23.96
CA HIS A 479 13.60 3.54 23.37
C HIS A 479 12.49 3.45 22.31
N TRP A 480 11.30 4.01 22.56
CA TRP A 480 10.22 4.08 21.58
C TRP A 480 10.60 4.88 20.33
N LEU A 481 11.25 6.03 20.54
CA LEU A 481 11.75 6.86 19.43
C LEU A 481 12.81 6.12 18.62
N TRP A 482 13.70 5.38 19.27
CA TRP A 482 14.70 4.54 18.60
C TRP A 482 14.03 3.43 17.76
N GLN A 483 13.08 2.69 18.32
CA GLN A 483 12.35 1.65 17.59
C GLN A 483 11.55 2.22 16.40
N LYS A 484 10.92 3.40 16.56
CA LYS A 484 10.30 4.14 15.45
C LYS A 484 11.32 4.44 14.35
N ASN A 485 12.50 4.95 14.71
CA ASN A 485 13.54 5.31 13.75
C ASN A 485 14.07 4.09 12.98
N GLN A 486 14.26 2.96 13.66
CA GLN A 486 14.63 1.70 12.99
C GLN A 486 13.56 1.27 11.98
N ALA A 487 12.29 1.36 12.37
CA ALA A 487 11.21 1.04 11.47
C ALA A 487 11.12 1.98 10.26
N GLU A 488 11.44 3.28 10.40
CA GLU A 488 11.52 4.21 9.26
C GLU A 488 12.55 3.75 8.22
N ILE A 489 13.73 3.30 8.66
CA ILE A 489 14.78 2.77 7.78
C ILE A 489 14.30 1.50 7.07
N GLU A 490 13.62 0.61 7.80
CA GLU A 490 13.03 -0.61 7.22
C GLU A 490 11.98 -0.29 6.14
N ILE A 491 11.11 0.70 6.38
CA ILE A 491 10.10 1.14 5.41
C ILE A 491 10.79 1.70 4.16
N TYR A 492 11.79 2.56 4.31
CA TYR A 492 12.51 3.12 3.17
C TYR A 492 13.12 2.03 2.28
N SER A 493 13.77 1.04 2.89
CA SER A 493 14.33 -0.09 2.13
C SER A 493 13.23 -0.89 1.43
N GLN A 494 12.12 -1.19 2.10
CA GLN A 494 11.02 -1.91 1.45
C GLN A 494 10.43 -1.13 0.26
N VAL A 495 10.28 0.19 0.38
CA VAL A 495 9.76 1.04 -0.69
C VAL A 495 10.76 1.17 -1.83
N ALA A 496 12.05 1.35 -1.54
CA ALA A 496 13.12 1.43 -2.53
C ALA A 496 13.26 0.11 -3.30
N ASP A 497 13.32 -1.02 -2.60
CA ASP A 497 13.39 -2.36 -3.20
C ASP A 497 12.17 -2.62 -4.09
N TRP A 498 10.98 -2.24 -3.62
CA TRP A 498 9.76 -2.35 -4.40
C TRP A 498 9.82 -1.49 -5.67
N PHE A 499 10.25 -0.23 -5.56
CA PHE A 499 10.35 0.70 -6.69
C PHE A 499 11.31 0.18 -7.77
N ILE A 500 12.52 -0.25 -7.36
CA ILE A 500 13.51 -0.86 -8.25
C ILE A 500 12.95 -2.14 -8.90
N CYS A 501 12.24 -2.96 -8.13
CA CYS A 501 11.59 -4.16 -8.67
C CYS A 501 10.54 -3.82 -9.74
N GLN A 502 9.71 -2.80 -9.51
CA GLN A 502 8.70 -2.35 -10.47
C GLN A 502 9.35 -1.85 -11.77
N MET A 503 10.40 -1.03 -11.65
CA MET A 503 11.16 -0.56 -12.81
C MET A 503 11.79 -1.71 -13.59
N ASN A 504 12.39 -2.69 -12.89
CA ASN A 504 13.01 -3.85 -13.52
C ASN A 504 12.00 -4.70 -14.29
N LYS A 505 10.81 -4.90 -13.72
CA LYS A 505 9.71 -5.60 -14.41
C LYS A 505 9.23 -4.82 -15.63
N PHE A 506 9.08 -3.51 -15.50
CA PHE A 506 8.65 -2.64 -16.57
C PHE A 506 9.67 -2.63 -17.73
N ILE A 507 10.96 -2.43 -17.45
CA ILE A 507 12.05 -2.44 -18.46
C ILE A 507 12.08 -3.76 -19.21
N LYS A 508 11.98 -4.90 -18.50
CA LYS A 508 11.92 -6.23 -19.14
C LYS A 508 10.73 -6.38 -20.09
N LYS A 509 9.58 -5.80 -19.75
CA LYS A 509 8.41 -5.82 -20.64
C LYS A 509 8.61 -4.94 -21.87
N VAL A 510 9.23 -3.78 -21.70
CA VAL A 510 9.60 -2.89 -22.82
C VAL A 510 10.55 -3.61 -23.78
N GLU A 511 11.62 -4.23 -23.26
CA GLU A 511 12.57 -5.03 -24.05
C GLU A 511 11.88 -6.19 -24.78
N SER A 512 11.00 -6.92 -24.11
CA SER A 512 10.23 -8.01 -24.72
C SER A 512 9.31 -7.50 -25.84
N SER A 513 8.59 -6.40 -25.61
CA SER A 513 7.68 -5.80 -26.59
C SER A 513 8.45 -5.28 -27.81
N GLN A 514 9.62 -4.68 -27.59
CA GLN A 514 10.49 -4.21 -28.67
C GLN A 514 11.02 -5.36 -29.50
N LYS A 515 11.51 -6.42 -28.86
CA LYS A 515 12.03 -7.60 -29.55
C LYS A 515 10.97 -8.21 -30.47
N GLU A 516 9.74 -8.31 -29.98
CA GLU A 516 8.61 -8.84 -30.74
C GLU A 516 8.29 -8.00 -31.98
N ILE A 517 8.34 -6.67 -31.89
CA ILE A 517 8.08 -5.76 -33.03
C ILE A 517 9.15 -5.96 -34.12
N VAL A 518 10.43 -6.04 -33.75
CA VAL A 518 11.53 -6.23 -34.72
C VAL A 518 11.50 -7.64 -35.31
N ASP A 519 11.21 -8.67 -34.51
CA ASP A 519 11.03 -10.05 -34.99
C ASP A 519 9.92 -10.13 -36.04
N ARG A 520 8.77 -9.48 -35.80
CA ARG A 520 7.67 -9.42 -36.77
C ARG A 520 8.05 -8.73 -38.08
N TYR A 521 8.89 -7.69 -38.04
CA TYR A 521 9.35 -7.04 -39.27
C TYR A 521 10.25 -7.96 -40.09
N GLN A 522 11.22 -8.62 -39.44
CA GLN A 522 12.11 -9.58 -40.10
C GLN A 522 11.31 -10.72 -40.76
N GLU A 523 10.35 -11.32 -40.05
CA GLU A 523 9.52 -12.39 -40.61
C GLU A 523 8.75 -11.95 -41.88
N ARG A 524 8.36 -10.68 -41.97
CA ARG A 524 7.67 -10.15 -43.15
C ARG A 524 8.63 -9.89 -44.30
N LEU A 525 9.83 -9.38 -44.02
CA LEU A 525 10.89 -9.23 -45.00
C LEU A 525 11.24 -10.59 -45.63
N ASP A 526 11.43 -11.61 -44.79
CA ASP A 526 11.72 -12.99 -45.22
C ASP A 526 10.59 -13.54 -46.12
N LYS A 527 9.32 -13.37 -45.69
CA LYS A 527 8.16 -13.79 -46.50
C LYS A 527 8.04 -13.05 -47.83
N ALA A 528 8.32 -11.75 -47.85
CA ALA A 528 8.27 -10.95 -49.07
C ALA A 528 9.38 -11.37 -50.05
N TYR A 529 10.57 -11.66 -49.52
CA TYR A 529 11.69 -12.20 -50.28
C TYR A 529 11.36 -13.57 -50.89
N ASP A 530 10.83 -14.51 -50.09
CA ASP A 530 10.40 -15.83 -50.57
C ASP A 530 9.36 -15.72 -51.70
N GLN A 531 8.40 -14.81 -51.56
CA GLN A 531 7.39 -14.55 -52.60
C GLN A 531 8.00 -13.96 -53.88
N ALA A 532 8.93 -13.02 -53.75
CA ALA A 532 9.63 -12.43 -54.90
C ALA A 532 10.46 -13.48 -55.65
N GLN A 533 11.17 -14.34 -54.92
CA GLN A 533 11.94 -15.46 -55.48
C GLN A 533 11.03 -16.48 -56.18
N LEU A 534 9.89 -16.84 -55.59
CA LEU A 534 8.90 -17.72 -56.24
C LEU A 534 8.35 -17.11 -57.53
N SER A 535 8.06 -15.80 -57.54
CA SER A 535 7.62 -15.10 -58.75
C SER A 535 8.70 -15.10 -59.83
N LEU A 536 9.95 -14.79 -59.46
CA LEU A 536 11.09 -14.80 -60.37
C LEU A 536 11.33 -16.21 -60.95
N GLN A 537 11.26 -17.25 -60.12
CA GLN A 537 11.37 -18.65 -60.56
C GLN A 537 10.24 -19.02 -61.53
N LYS A 538 9.01 -18.57 -61.27
CA LYS A 538 7.87 -18.79 -62.16
C LYS A 538 8.09 -18.10 -63.51
N ASP A 539 8.56 -16.86 -63.52
CA ASP A 539 8.87 -16.14 -64.76
C ASP A 539 10.02 -16.83 -65.51
N LEU A 540 11.11 -17.21 -64.83
CA LEU A 540 12.22 -17.95 -65.44
C LEU A 540 11.79 -19.30 -66.01
N SER A 541 10.83 -19.99 -65.37
CA SER A 541 10.27 -21.25 -65.88
C SER A 541 9.51 -21.09 -67.20
N ILE A 542 8.98 -19.89 -67.47
CA ILE A 542 8.29 -19.53 -68.73
C ILE A 542 9.31 -19.05 -69.78
N TRP A 543 10.24 -18.17 -69.39
CA TRP A 543 11.15 -17.50 -70.32
C TRP A 543 12.34 -18.36 -70.75
N ASN A 544 12.87 -19.25 -69.90
CA ASN A 544 14.02 -20.10 -70.26
C ASN A 544 13.72 -21.06 -71.42
N PRO A 545 12.58 -21.78 -71.46
CA PRO A 545 12.22 -22.62 -72.60
C PRO A 545 12.08 -21.81 -73.91
N LEU A 546 11.42 -20.65 -73.86
CA LEU A 546 11.26 -19.76 -75.02
C LEU A 546 12.60 -19.23 -75.53
N HIS A 547 13.52 -18.89 -74.63
CA HIS A 547 14.86 -18.47 -74.98
C HIS A 547 15.65 -19.61 -75.66
N GLN A 548 15.52 -20.84 -75.15
CA GLN A 548 16.14 -22.03 -75.77
C GLN A 548 15.56 -22.31 -77.16
N GLU A 549 14.25 -22.24 -77.35
CA GLU A 549 13.60 -22.39 -78.65
C GLU A 549 14.03 -21.30 -79.63
N ALA A 550 14.08 -20.03 -79.20
CA ALA A 550 14.56 -18.93 -80.03
C ALA A 550 16.02 -19.12 -80.46
N LYS A 551 16.87 -19.68 -79.57
CA LYS A 551 18.27 -20.02 -79.86
C LYS A 551 18.36 -21.16 -80.88
N GLN A 552 17.53 -22.21 -80.73
CA GLN A 552 17.44 -23.31 -81.70
C GLN A 552 16.93 -22.83 -83.06
N LEU A 553 15.89 -21.98 -83.09
CA LEU A 553 15.36 -21.39 -84.30
C LEU A 553 16.42 -20.55 -85.03
N LYS A 554 17.17 -19.73 -84.28
CA LYS A 554 18.30 -18.95 -84.81
C LYS A 554 19.37 -19.85 -85.43
N GLU A 555 19.71 -20.98 -84.79
CA GLU A 555 20.66 -21.95 -85.35
C GLU A 555 20.12 -22.66 -86.58
N ASN A 556 18.84 -23.03 -86.60
CA ASN A 556 18.18 -23.66 -87.74
C ASN A 556 18.09 -22.72 -88.94
N ILE A 557 17.78 -21.44 -88.73
CA ILE A 557 17.80 -20.41 -89.78
C ILE A 557 19.22 -20.23 -90.33
N LYS A 558 20.25 -20.19 -89.46
CA LYS A 558 21.65 -20.14 -89.89
C LYS A 558 22.07 -21.37 -90.70
N LYS A 559 21.56 -22.56 -90.35
CA LYS A 559 21.80 -23.80 -91.11
C LYS A 559 21.08 -23.77 -92.46
N ALA A 560 19.80 -23.36 -92.51
CA ALA A 560 19.04 -23.23 -93.75
C ALA A 560 19.67 -22.23 -94.72
N GLY A 561 20.17 -21.09 -94.23
CA GLY A 561 20.90 -20.11 -95.03
C GLY A 561 22.25 -20.60 -95.56
N LYS A 562 22.82 -21.67 -95.00
CA LYS A 562 24.01 -22.35 -95.53
C LYS A 562 23.68 -23.41 -96.59
N VAL A 563 22.47 -23.95 -96.60
CA VAL A 563 21.99 -24.94 -97.58
C VAL A 563 21.42 -24.26 -98.84
N LEU A 564 21.05 -22.97 -98.73
CA LEU A 564 20.55 -22.13 -99.83
C LEU A 564 21.65 -21.35 -100.58
N ARG A 565 22.93 -21.61 -100.29
CA ARG A 565 24.09 -21.22 -101.09
C ARG A 565 24.72 -22.47 -101.66
#